data_AF-A0A1Y0FSY9-F1
#
_entry.id   AF-A0A1Y0FSY9-F1
#
_cell.length_a   1.000
_cell.length_b   1.000
_cell.length_c   1.000
_cell.angle_alpha   90.00
_cell.angle_beta   90.00
_cell.angle_gamma   90.00
#
_symmetry.space_group_name_H-M   'P 1'
#
loop_
_entity.id
_entity.type
_entity.pdbx_description
1 polymer ?
#
loop_
_entity_poly.entity_id
_entity_poly.type
_entity_poly.pdbx_seq_one_letter_code
_entity_poly.pdbx_strand_id
1 'polypeptide(L)'
;MLLIGTRKFPKGPDLKPSEQHSISVSGTRIAFSAPPHRHDAIPATPPLSGSFNLYDASHFGRFNKTDQVEPASFTLELKDWRFNGIPLLDGTGVIGDMKFKVSIVSMPEFASLFHPRHLECAVERYIYTAYTAYRIPGECRQNWRVIKINGKEWVNYESMGYPGYRNAEECYESVWHTPITDQHLLTVRFEQVIRKKRTLAEIYETIIDWVMNSFEIQLSSDAQSQQQYIRQKFPNEGLSKTLPPYEFEEFELDNEYELIGNISAQHNFELPHEEVKRLWEIEKKRQRQMQKETRARVVESHLRFKSVESGPPG
;
A
#
# COMPACT_ATOMS: atom_id res chain seq x y z
N MET A 1 -1.47 15.05 35.70
CA MET A 1 -0.23 14.33 36.05
C MET A 1 0.36 13.76 34.77
N LEU A 2 1.51 14.28 34.28
CA LEU A 2 2.15 13.78 33.06
C LEU A 2 2.82 12.43 33.36
N LEU A 3 2.17 11.32 33.01
CA LEU A 3 2.86 10.02 32.92
C LEU A 3 3.95 10.13 31.85
N ILE A 4 5.20 9.99 32.29
CA ILE A 4 6.40 9.92 31.45
C ILE A 4 6.49 8.49 30.93
N GLY A 5 6.54 8.32 29.61
CA GLY A 5 6.77 7.01 29.00
C GLY A 5 8.13 6.46 29.42
N THR A 6 8.20 5.18 29.78
CA THR A 6 9.47 4.52 30.09
C THR A 6 10.03 3.84 28.85
N ARG A 7 11.28 3.37 28.89
CA ARG A 7 11.87 2.60 27.78
C ARG A 7 11.16 1.26 27.52
N LYS A 8 10.53 0.66 28.53
CA LYS A 8 9.77 -0.60 28.42
C LYS A 8 8.29 -0.36 28.08
N PHE A 9 7.74 0.76 28.55
CA PHE A 9 6.35 1.17 28.32
C PHE A 9 6.36 2.58 27.70
N PRO A 10 6.63 2.68 26.39
CA PRO A 10 6.63 3.97 25.74
C PRO A 10 5.24 4.58 25.72
N LYS A 11 5.20 5.90 25.71
CA LYS A 11 3.95 6.66 25.68
C LYS A 11 3.45 6.74 24.24
N GLY A 12 2.58 5.81 23.85
CA GLY A 12 1.84 5.77 22.58
C GLY A 12 0.43 6.38 22.67
N PRO A 13 -0.39 6.27 21.61
CA PRO A 13 -1.79 6.68 21.68
C PRO A 13 -2.52 5.85 22.74
N ASP A 14 -3.49 6.46 23.43
CA ASP A 14 -4.34 5.73 24.38
C ASP A 14 -5.44 5.01 23.60
N LEU A 15 -5.63 3.72 23.88
CA LEU A 15 -6.68 2.90 23.24
C LEU A 15 -8.07 3.17 23.82
N LYS A 16 -8.17 3.74 25.03
CA LYS A 16 -9.43 3.87 25.77
C LYS A 16 -10.30 5.07 25.42
N PRO A 17 -9.79 6.27 25.08
CA PRO A 17 -10.54 7.13 24.19
C PRO A 17 -10.42 6.53 22.80
N SER A 18 -11.48 5.91 22.28
CA SER A 18 -11.54 5.49 20.88
C SER A 18 -12.44 6.42 20.09
N GLU A 19 -11.94 6.89 18.96
CA GLU A 19 -12.76 7.60 17.98
C GLU A 19 -13.51 6.56 17.15
N GLN A 20 -14.84 6.71 17.11
CA GLN A 20 -15.72 5.87 16.31
C GLN A 20 -15.89 6.52 14.94
N HIS A 21 -15.56 5.79 13.89
CA HIS A 21 -15.72 6.23 12.51
C HIS A 21 -16.85 5.43 11.89
N SER A 22 -17.77 6.11 11.20
CA SER A 22 -18.78 5.45 10.37
C SER A 22 -19.01 6.25 9.10
N ILE A 23 -18.72 5.62 7.97
CA ILE A 23 -18.72 6.24 6.65
C ILE A 23 -19.64 5.44 5.74
N SER A 24 -20.48 6.14 4.97
CA SER A 24 -21.34 5.52 3.95
C SER A 24 -20.83 5.88 2.55
N VAL A 25 -20.53 4.86 1.75
CA VAL A 25 -20.00 4.99 0.39
C VAL A 25 -20.90 4.23 -0.58
N SER A 26 -21.70 4.96 -1.36
CA SER A 26 -22.70 4.40 -2.29
C SER A 26 -23.54 3.25 -1.69
N GLY A 27 -24.03 3.44 -0.45
CA GLY A 27 -24.83 2.45 0.27
C GLY A 27 -24.05 1.38 1.03
N THR A 28 -22.75 1.22 0.78
CA THR A 28 -21.86 0.39 1.62
C THR A 28 -21.48 1.17 2.88
N ARG A 29 -21.68 0.58 4.05
CA ARG A 29 -21.29 1.17 5.34
C ARG A 29 -19.97 0.56 5.81
N ILE A 30 -19.04 1.42 6.18
CA ILE A 30 -17.74 1.06 6.77
C ILE A 30 -17.69 1.71 8.15
N ALA A 31 -17.51 0.92 9.20
CA ALA A 31 -17.33 1.41 10.55
C ALA A 31 -16.08 0.79 11.19
N PHE A 32 -15.38 1.56 12.01
CA PHE A 32 -14.21 1.10 12.77
C PHE A 32 -13.91 2.04 13.94
N SER A 33 -13.10 1.56 14.88
CA SER A 33 -12.56 2.32 15.99
C SER A 33 -11.05 2.53 15.80
N ALA A 34 -10.57 3.74 16.07
CA ALA A 34 -9.15 4.06 16.05
C ALA A 34 -8.77 4.93 17.26
N PRO A 35 -7.56 4.82 17.82
CA PRO A 35 -7.09 5.79 18.79
C PRO A 35 -7.03 7.19 18.17
N PRO A 36 -7.30 8.26 18.94
CA PRO A 36 -7.19 9.64 18.49
C PRO A 36 -5.83 9.92 17.85
N HIS A 37 -5.82 10.84 16.89
CA HIS A 37 -4.58 11.33 16.31
C HIS A 37 -3.65 11.86 17.41
N ARG A 38 -2.37 11.47 17.35
CA ARG A 38 -1.39 11.87 18.36
C ARG A 38 -0.02 12.07 17.74
N HIS A 39 0.13 13.19 17.04
CA HIS A 39 1.40 13.64 16.50
C HIS A 39 1.55 15.14 16.73
N ASP A 40 2.74 15.57 17.17
CA ASP A 40 3.08 16.96 17.51
C ASP A 40 3.35 17.82 16.27
N ALA A 41 3.98 17.25 15.24
CA ALA A 41 4.35 17.97 14.03
C ALA A 41 3.44 17.75 12.81
N ILE A 42 2.43 16.87 12.92
CA ILE A 42 1.53 16.54 11.81
C ILE A 42 0.11 16.82 12.32
N PRO A 43 -0.65 17.72 11.69
CA PRO A 43 -2.03 17.98 12.09
C PRO A 43 -2.92 16.78 11.74
N ALA A 44 -3.96 16.56 12.55
CA ALA A 44 -4.96 15.55 12.25
C ALA A 44 -5.67 15.90 10.93
N THR A 45 -5.96 14.88 10.13
CA THR A 45 -6.86 15.05 8.98
C THR A 45 -8.30 15.00 9.49
N PRO A 46 -9.16 15.97 9.14
CA PRO A 46 -10.57 15.90 9.52
C PRO A 46 -11.20 14.60 8.97
N PRO A 47 -12.00 13.87 9.77
CA PRO A 47 -12.67 12.68 9.28
C PRO A 47 -13.62 13.05 8.15
N LEU A 48 -13.76 12.17 7.15
CA LEU A 48 -14.76 12.35 6.12
C LEU A 48 -16.16 12.28 6.76
N SER A 49 -16.93 13.35 6.63
CA SER A 49 -18.33 13.39 7.05
C SER A 49 -19.26 13.25 5.85
N GLY A 50 -20.27 12.38 5.95
CA GLY A 50 -21.39 12.30 5.00
C GLY A 50 -21.35 11.08 4.07
N SER A 51 -22.12 11.19 2.99
CA SER A 51 -22.23 10.16 1.94
C SER A 51 -21.27 10.44 0.80
N PHE A 52 -20.58 9.40 0.34
CA PHE A 52 -19.62 9.48 -0.76
C PHE A 52 -20.09 8.63 -1.94
N ASN A 53 -19.98 9.14 -3.17
CA ASN A 53 -20.27 8.35 -4.36
C ASN A 53 -18.99 7.69 -4.90
N LEU A 54 -18.88 6.37 -4.77
CA LEU A 54 -17.75 5.58 -5.29
C LEU A 54 -17.53 5.75 -6.80
N TYR A 55 -18.59 6.06 -7.55
CA TYR A 55 -18.54 6.11 -9.02
C TYR A 55 -18.25 7.51 -9.57
N ASP A 56 -18.08 8.51 -8.71
CA ASP A 56 -17.59 9.81 -9.12
C ASP A 56 -16.06 9.82 -9.14
N ALA A 57 -15.49 9.70 -10.34
CA ALA A 57 -14.04 9.67 -10.55
C ALA A 57 -13.34 10.95 -10.07
N SER A 58 -14.04 12.08 -9.92
CA SER A 58 -13.44 13.35 -9.47
C SER A 58 -12.93 13.29 -8.03
N HIS A 59 -13.42 12.33 -7.24
CA HIS A 59 -12.95 12.11 -5.88
C HIS A 59 -11.61 11.39 -5.80
N PHE A 60 -11.23 10.64 -6.84
CA PHE A 60 -10.04 9.79 -6.79
C PHE A 60 -8.82 10.51 -7.37
N GLY A 61 -7.71 10.42 -6.65
CA GLY A 61 -6.43 11.01 -7.03
C GLY A 61 -5.31 9.98 -7.10
N ARG A 62 -4.26 10.31 -7.86
CA ARG A 62 -3.00 9.55 -7.89
C ARG A 62 -1.93 10.33 -7.17
N PHE A 63 -1.02 9.65 -6.49
CA PHE A 63 0.14 10.28 -5.89
C PHE A 63 1.04 10.85 -7.00
N ASN A 64 1.37 10.02 -7.99
CA ASN A 64 2.02 10.46 -9.20
C ASN A 64 0.98 10.68 -10.31
N LYS A 65 0.58 11.94 -10.50
CA LYS A 65 -0.39 12.34 -11.55
C LYS A 65 0.02 11.93 -12.97
N THR A 66 1.31 11.70 -13.21
CA THR A 66 1.81 11.29 -14.53
C THR A 66 1.78 9.78 -14.74
N ASP A 67 1.71 8.99 -13.67
CA ASP A 67 1.64 7.54 -13.73
C ASP A 67 0.19 7.07 -13.85
N GLN A 68 -0.28 6.89 -15.08
CA GLN A 68 -1.65 6.43 -15.34
C GLN A 68 -1.90 4.98 -14.90
N VAL A 69 -0.83 4.23 -14.61
CA VAL A 69 -0.95 2.85 -14.15
C VAL A 69 -1.24 2.79 -12.66
N GLU A 70 -0.76 3.77 -11.89
CA GLU A 70 -1.06 3.89 -10.46
C GLU A 70 -2.59 3.92 -10.27
N PRO A 71 -3.15 3.00 -9.46
CA PRO A 71 -4.56 3.02 -9.13
C PRO A 71 -4.96 4.34 -8.48
N ALA A 72 -6.05 4.93 -8.94
CA ALA A 72 -6.55 6.15 -8.31
C ALA A 72 -7.15 5.79 -6.94
N SER A 73 -6.86 6.59 -5.92
CA SER A 73 -7.30 6.34 -4.55
C SER A 73 -7.94 7.57 -3.91
N PHE A 74 -8.77 7.32 -2.92
CA PHE A 74 -9.40 8.33 -2.10
C PHE A 74 -9.21 7.97 -0.62
N THR A 75 -8.74 8.92 0.19
CA THR A 75 -8.45 8.67 1.61
C THR A 75 -9.69 8.96 2.43
N LEU A 76 -10.14 7.97 3.20
CA LEU A 76 -11.28 8.07 4.10
C LEU A 76 -10.88 8.58 5.49
N GLU A 77 -9.74 8.08 5.99
CA GLU A 77 -9.22 8.42 7.31
C GLU A 77 -7.69 8.36 7.28
N LEU A 78 -7.06 9.28 8.00
CA LEU A 78 -5.61 9.31 8.19
C LEU A 78 -5.28 9.77 9.61
N LYS A 79 -4.52 8.94 10.33
CA LYS A 79 -4.02 9.24 11.68
C LYS A 79 -2.53 8.96 11.78
N ASP A 80 -1.82 9.80 12.52
CA ASP A 80 -0.44 9.58 12.89
C ASP A 80 -0.31 9.48 14.41
N TRP A 81 0.43 8.47 14.86
CA TRP A 81 0.68 8.18 16.25
C TRP A 81 2.18 8.17 16.53
N ARG A 82 2.62 9.12 17.36
CA ARG A 82 4.00 9.24 17.82
C ARG A 82 4.21 8.54 19.16
N PHE A 83 5.30 7.78 19.25
CA PHE A 83 5.68 7.02 20.43
C PHE A 83 6.93 7.62 21.07
N ASN A 84 6.78 8.00 22.34
CA ASN A 84 7.85 8.65 23.10
C ASN A 84 8.34 7.77 24.27
N GLY A 85 9.66 7.61 24.39
CA GLY A 85 10.35 7.07 25.54
C GLY A 85 10.84 8.17 26.51
N ILE A 86 11.94 7.90 27.21
CA ILE A 86 12.54 8.82 28.18
C ILE A 86 13.43 9.85 27.44
N PRO A 87 13.11 11.16 27.45
CA PRO A 87 13.83 12.18 26.67
C PRO A 87 15.29 12.39 27.11
N LEU A 88 15.59 12.14 28.39
CA LEU A 88 16.90 12.39 29.01
C LEU A 88 18.05 11.59 28.38
N LEU A 89 17.76 10.58 27.56
CA LEU A 89 18.77 9.65 27.05
C LEU A 89 19.01 9.78 25.54
N ASP A 90 18.23 10.62 24.84
CA ASP A 90 18.32 10.72 23.39
C ASP A 90 17.94 12.08 22.79
N GLY A 91 17.71 13.09 23.62
CA GLY A 91 17.50 14.48 23.20
C GLY A 91 16.10 14.77 22.64
N THR A 92 15.44 13.80 21.98
CA THR A 92 14.08 13.98 21.41
C THR A 92 13.01 13.21 22.17
N GLY A 93 13.35 12.11 22.83
CA GLY A 93 12.41 11.17 23.41
C GLY A 93 11.61 10.35 22.38
N VAL A 94 11.72 10.61 21.08
CA VAL A 94 10.94 9.92 20.04
C VAL A 94 11.60 8.59 19.72
N ILE A 95 10.84 7.51 19.82
CA ILE A 95 11.34 6.15 19.58
C ILE A 95 10.68 5.49 18.36
N GLY A 96 9.55 5.99 17.89
CA GLY A 96 8.90 5.51 16.68
C GLY A 96 7.64 6.29 16.33
N ASP A 97 7.14 6.09 15.12
CA ASP A 97 5.85 6.60 14.64
C ASP A 97 5.09 5.46 13.95
N MET A 98 3.76 5.50 14.03
CA MET A 98 2.88 4.66 13.24
C MET A 98 1.86 5.54 12.53
N LYS A 99 1.69 5.32 11.23
CA LYS A 99 0.70 6.02 10.42
C LYS A 99 -0.36 5.04 9.98
N PHE A 100 -1.60 5.34 10.31
CA PHE A 100 -2.78 4.57 9.95
C PHE A 100 -3.55 5.28 8.85
N LYS A 101 -3.84 4.56 7.77
CA LYS A 101 -4.59 5.09 6.63
C LYS A 101 -5.68 4.11 6.22
N VAL A 102 -6.89 4.63 6.04
CA VAL A 102 -8.00 3.94 5.39
C VAL A 102 -8.30 4.64 4.08
N SER A 103 -8.35 3.90 2.99
CA SER A 103 -8.59 4.44 1.66
C SER A 103 -9.38 3.50 0.78
N ILE A 104 -10.06 4.08 -0.21
CA ILE A 104 -10.68 3.34 -1.29
C ILE A 104 -9.79 3.45 -2.50
N VAL A 105 -9.53 2.32 -3.16
CA VAL A 105 -8.73 2.25 -4.38
C VAL A 105 -9.62 1.81 -5.52
N SER A 106 -9.67 2.60 -6.60
CA SER A 106 -10.42 2.31 -7.82
C SER A 106 -9.55 1.48 -8.77
N MET A 107 -10.10 0.35 -9.21
CA MET A 107 -9.46 -0.66 -10.05
C MET A 107 -10.43 -1.12 -11.16
N PRO A 108 -10.92 -0.21 -12.02
CA PRO A 108 -11.94 -0.50 -13.02
C PRO A 108 -11.47 -1.44 -14.13
N GLU A 109 -10.16 -1.66 -14.24
CA GLU A 109 -9.56 -2.59 -15.20
C GLU A 109 -9.92 -4.06 -14.94
N PHE A 110 -10.38 -4.44 -13.75
CA PHE A 110 -10.78 -5.81 -13.43
C PHE A 110 -12.28 -5.97 -13.61
N ALA A 111 -12.71 -7.12 -14.13
CA ALA A 111 -14.14 -7.38 -14.34
C ALA A 111 -14.93 -7.45 -13.03
N SER A 112 -14.34 -8.01 -11.98
CA SER A 112 -14.89 -8.00 -10.63
C SER A 112 -13.81 -8.31 -9.60
N LEU A 113 -13.62 -7.41 -8.63
CA LEU A 113 -12.73 -7.63 -7.49
C LEU A 113 -13.28 -8.61 -6.46
N PHE A 114 -14.53 -9.06 -6.57
CA PHE A 114 -15.02 -10.18 -5.77
C PHE A 114 -14.49 -11.52 -6.28
N HIS A 115 -13.97 -11.59 -7.51
CA HIS A 115 -13.34 -12.79 -8.05
C HIS A 115 -11.94 -12.97 -7.45
N PRO A 116 -11.61 -14.13 -6.83
CA PRO A 116 -10.35 -14.32 -6.12
C PRO A 116 -9.10 -13.98 -6.94
N ARG A 117 -9.01 -14.51 -8.18
CA ARG A 117 -7.88 -14.22 -9.09
C ARG A 117 -7.74 -12.74 -9.47
N HIS A 118 -8.86 -12.03 -9.66
CA HIS A 118 -8.82 -10.60 -9.96
C HIS A 118 -8.37 -9.81 -8.74
N LEU A 119 -8.83 -10.17 -7.54
CA LEU A 119 -8.39 -9.52 -6.31
C LEU A 119 -6.89 -9.67 -6.09
N GLU A 120 -6.34 -10.88 -6.25
CA GLU A 120 -4.91 -11.12 -6.12
C GLU A 120 -4.10 -10.28 -7.12
N CYS A 121 -4.53 -10.23 -8.37
CA CYS A 121 -3.89 -9.41 -9.40
C CYS A 121 -4.00 -7.90 -9.13
N ALA A 122 -5.14 -7.45 -8.61
CA ALA A 122 -5.34 -6.06 -8.22
C ALA A 122 -4.42 -5.67 -7.05
N VAL A 123 -4.22 -6.59 -6.11
CA VAL A 123 -3.26 -6.39 -4.99
C VAL A 123 -1.82 -6.38 -5.51
N GLU A 124 -1.43 -7.28 -6.42
CA GLU A 124 -0.11 -7.24 -7.08
C GLU A 124 0.13 -5.90 -7.79
N ARG A 125 -0.86 -5.40 -8.53
CA ARG A 125 -0.79 -4.10 -9.19
C ARG A 125 -0.67 -2.95 -8.19
N TYR A 126 -1.45 -2.98 -7.11
CA TYR A 126 -1.37 -2.00 -6.04
C TYR A 126 0.03 -1.97 -5.41
N ILE A 127 0.60 -3.15 -5.12
CA ILE A 127 1.95 -3.27 -4.59
C ILE A 127 2.94 -2.68 -5.59
N TYR A 128 2.97 -3.17 -6.83
CA TYR A 128 3.94 -2.76 -7.84
C TYR A 128 3.97 -1.24 -8.10
N THR A 129 2.81 -0.59 -8.04
CA THR A 129 2.68 0.85 -8.29
C THR A 129 2.90 1.70 -7.04
N ALA A 130 3.02 1.10 -5.86
CA ALA A 130 3.33 1.82 -4.64
C ALA A 130 4.76 2.41 -4.73
N TYR A 131 4.92 3.65 -4.26
CA TYR A 131 6.20 4.37 -4.28
C TYR A 131 7.38 3.59 -3.65
N THR A 132 7.09 2.70 -2.71
CA THR A 132 8.09 1.86 -2.03
C THR A 132 8.47 0.61 -2.81
N ALA A 133 7.59 0.09 -3.68
CA ALA A 133 7.78 -1.22 -4.28
C ALA A 133 8.97 -1.27 -5.23
N TYR A 134 9.12 -0.28 -6.12
CA TYR A 134 10.26 -0.17 -7.05
C TYR A 134 11.63 -0.09 -6.38
N ARG A 135 11.71 0.12 -5.06
CA ARG A 135 12.99 0.27 -4.38
C ARG A 135 13.56 -1.05 -3.91
N ILE A 136 12.71 -2.05 -3.65
CA ILE A 136 13.14 -3.32 -3.07
C ILE A 136 12.22 -4.47 -3.53
N PRO A 137 12.40 -4.98 -4.78
CA PRO A 137 11.75 -6.21 -5.23
C PRO A 137 12.02 -7.36 -4.26
N GLY A 138 11.07 -8.27 -4.07
CA GLY A 138 11.24 -9.41 -3.16
C GLY A 138 11.11 -9.09 -1.67
N GLU A 139 11.09 -7.81 -1.29
CA GLU A 139 10.78 -7.37 0.09
C GLU A 139 9.33 -6.86 0.26
N CYS A 140 8.55 -6.92 -0.82
CA CYS A 140 7.11 -6.65 -0.82
C CYS A 140 6.30 -7.95 -0.67
N ARG A 141 5.04 -7.85 -0.22
CA ARG A 141 4.13 -9.00 -0.04
C ARG A 141 4.69 -10.11 0.86
N GLN A 142 5.37 -9.75 1.94
CA GLN A 142 5.77 -10.69 2.98
C GLN A 142 4.55 -11.21 3.72
N ASN A 143 4.63 -12.42 4.25
CA ASN A 143 3.62 -12.98 5.16
C ASN A 143 2.18 -12.92 4.61
N TRP A 144 2.00 -13.15 3.30
CA TRP A 144 0.66 -13.16 2.69
C TRP A 144 -0.26 -14.14 3.40
N ARG A 145 -1.44 -13.65 3.76
CA ARG A 145 -2.48 -14.43 4.42
C ARG A 145 -3.87 -13.90 4.10
N VAL A 146 -4.85 -14.80 4.15
CA VAL A 146 -6.27 -14.47 4.05
C VAL A 146 -6.90 -14.64 5.42
N ILE A 147 -7.35 -13.55 6.02
CA ILE A 147 -7.91 -13.52 7.38
C ILE A 147 -9.38 -13.15 7.31
N LYS A 148 -10.21 -13.78 8.14
CA LYS A 148 -11.61 -13.41 8.32
C LYS A 148 -11.77 -12.56 9.58
N ILE A 149 -12.20 -11.31 9.42
CA ILE A 149 -12.42 -10.36 10.51
C ILE A 149 -13.88 -9.91 10.43
N ASN A 150 -14.64 -10.10 11.52
CA ASN A 150 -16.06 -9.73 11.60
C ASN A 150 -16.91 -10.18 10.39
N GLY A 151 -16.66 -11.41 9.93
CA GLY A 151 -17.40 -11.99 8.80
C GLY A 151 -16.89 -11.62 7.41
N LYS A 152 -15.90 -10.72 7.30
CA LYS A 152 -15.31 -10.30 6.01
C LYS A 152 -13.93 -10.89 5.82
N GLU A 153 -13.67 -11.35 4.60
CA GLU A 153 -12.36 -11.83 4.19
C GLU A 153 -11.48 -10.66 3.78
N TRP A 154 -10.26 -10.66 4.31
CA TRP A 154 -9.22 -9.68 4.04
C TRP A 154 -7.99 -10.38 3.53
N VAL A 155 -7.44 -9.88 2.43
CA VAL A 155 -6.07 -10.16 2.03
C VAL A 155 -5.16 -9.30 2.87
N ASN A 156 -4.16 -9.89 3.51
CA ASN A 156 -3.17 -9.18 4.30
C ASN A 156 -1.75 -9.61 3.91
N TYR A 157 -0.85 -8.64 3.90
CA TYR A 157 0.59 -8.85 3.73
C TYR A 157 1.36 -7.72 4.42
N GLU A 158 2.66 -7.95 4.54
CA GLU A 158 3.64 -7.01 5.06
C GLU A 158 4.61 -6.59 3.96
N SER A 159 5.28 -5.46 4.11
CA SER A 159 6.35 -5.02 3.21
C SER A 159 7.43 -4.30 4.00
N MET A 160 8.68 -4.50 3.60
CA MET A 160 9.80 -3.76 4.20
C MET A 160 9.80 -2.34 3.63
N GLY A 161 9.84 -1.35 4.51
CA GLY A 161 10.15 0.02 4.14
C GLY A 161 11.66 0.24 4.13
N TYR A 162 12.11 1.34 3.55
CA TYR A 162 13.53 1.71 3.53
C TYR A 162 13.90 2.55 4.78
N PRO A 163 14.60 1.97 5.80
CA PRO A 163 14.80 2.64 7.08
C PRO A 163 15.71 3.88 6.97
N GLY A 164 16.66 3.87 6.03
CA GLY A 164 17.58 4.99 5.78
C GLY A 164 16.87 6.30 5.42
N TYR A 165 15.77 6.24 4.65
CA TYR A 165 14.98 7.43 4.31
C TYR A 165 14.21 8.01 5.50
N ARG A 166 13.96 7.18 6.52
CA ARG A 166 13.19 7.56 7.72
C ARG A 166 14.07 7.85 8.93
N ASN A 167 15.40 7.77 8.78
CA ASN A 167 16.37 7.76 9.90
C ASN A 167 15.93 6.79 11.01
N ALA A 168 15.56 5.58 10.59
CA ALA A 168 14.99 4.54 11.44
C ALA A 168 15.88 3.30 11.45
N GLU A 169 15.77 2.49 12.51
CA GLU A 169 16.43 1.19 12.57
C GLU A 169 15.63 0.14 11.80
N GLU A 170 14.30 0.26 11.81
CA GLU A 170 13.39 -0.61 11.06
C GLU A 170 12.20 0.18 10.53
N CYS A 171 11.70 -0.23 9.37
CA CYS A 171 10.50 0.33 8.76
C CYS A 171 9.73 -0.81 8.13
N TYR A 172 8.46 -0.95 8.48
CA TYR A 172 7.57 -1.97 7.93
C TYR A 172 6.27 -1.34 7.52
N GLU A 173 5.52 -2.07 6.72
CA GLU A 173 4.17 -1.73 6.37
C GLU A 173 3.30 -2.98 6.47
N SER A 174 2.13 -2.85 7.08
CA SER A 174 1.12 -3.91 7.10
C SER A 174 -0.11 -3.41 6.36
N VAL A 175 -0.60 -4.17 5.39
CA VAL A 175 -1.69 -3.76 4.50
C VAL A 175 -2.79 -4.80 4.46
N TRP A 176 -4.04 -4.36 4.51
CA TRP A 176 -5.24 -5.18 4.34
C TRP A 176 -6.06 -4.67 3.18
N HIS A 177 -6.57 -5.59 2.35
CA HIS A 177 -7.48 -5.29 1.26
C HIS A 177 -8.72 -6.16 1.33
N THR A 178 -9.88 -5.56 1.05
CA THR A 178 -11.13 -6.29 0.83
C THR A 178 -11.98 -5.57 -0.24
N PRO A 179 -12.60 -6.30 -1.17
CA PRO A 179 -13.46 -5.70 -2.18
C PRO A 179 -14.76 -5.17 -1.54
N ILE A 180 -15.16 -3.97 -1.95
CA ILE A 180 -16.44 -3.35 -1.53
C ILE A 180 -17.41 -3.17 -2.70
N THR A 181 -16.94 -3.31 -3.93
CA THR A 181 -17.70 -3.42 -5.19
C THR A 181 -16.86 -4.19 -6.19
N ASP A 182 -17.38 -4.45 -7.40
CA ASP A 182 -16.61 -5.01 -8.52
C ASP A 182 -15.35 -4.22 -8.89
N GLN A 183 -15.28 -2.92 -8.57
CA GLN A 183 -14.21 -2.02 -9.05
C GLN A 183 -13.48 -1.26 -7.94
N HIS A 184 -13.85 -1.47 -6.67
CA HIS A 184 -13.26 -0.74 -5.55
C HIS A 184 -12.79 -1.66 -4.42
N LEU A 185 -11.55 -1.45 -3.99
CA LEU A 185 -10.97 -2.05 -2.79
C LEU A 185 -11.04 -1.07 -1.63
N LEU A 186 -11.52 -1.54 -0.47
CA LEU A 186 -11.16 -0.92 0.79
C LEU A 186 -9.76 -1.39 1.17
N THR A 187 -8.87 -0.42 1.42
CA THR A 187 -7.48 -0.65 1.80
C THR A 187 -7.21 -0.01 3.14
N VAL A 188 -6.67 -0.79 4.07
CA VAL A 188 -6.20 -0.33 5.38
C VAL A 188 -4.70 -0.54 5.46
N ARG A 189 -3.95 0.49 5.81
CA ARG A 189 -2.49 0.47 5.83
C ARG A 189 -1.97 1.02 7.15
N PHE A 190 -0.95 0.36 7.69
CA PHE A 190 -0.16 0.82 8.82
C PHE A 190 1.30 0.94 8.39
N GLU A 191 1.82 2.16 8.27
CA GLU A 191 3.27 2.40 8.11
C GLU A 191 3.89 2.46 9.51
N GLN A 192 4.87 1.59 9.78
CA GLN A 192 5.48 1.40 11.09
C GLN A 192 6.95 1.83 11.03
N VAL A 193 7.33 2.87 11.76
CA VAL A 193 8.69 3.42 11.78
C VAL A 193 9.29 3.26 13.16
N ILE A 194 10.23 2.32 13.29
CA ILE A 194 10.93 2.02 14.56
C ILE A 194 12.31 2.66 14.50
N ARG A 195 12.51 3.74 15.25
CA ARG A 195 13.81 4.43 15.30
C ARG A 195 14.78 3.81 16.29
N LYS A 196 14.27 2.97 17.19
CA LYS A 196 15.07 2.24 18.20
C LYS A 196 14.45 0.86 18.44
N LYS A 197 15.15 -0.20 18.05
CA LYS A 197 14.77 -1.63 18.19
C LYS A 197 14.48 -1.93 19.67
N ARG A 198 13.20 -2.01 20.00
CA ARG A 198 12.63 -2.22 21.35
C ARG A 198 11.23 -2.84 21.23
N THR A 199 10.48 -2.89 22.33
CA THR A 199 9.09 -3.37 22.47
C THR A 199 8.03 -2.69 21.58
N LEU A 200 8.43 -1.82 20.64
CA LEU A 200 7.49 -1.12 19.77
C LEU A 200 6.77 -2.06 18.80
N ALA A 201 7.44 -3.10 18.30
CA ALA A 201 6.80 -4.07 17.41
C ALA A 201 5.55 -4.70 18.06
N GLU A 202 5.68 -5.21 19.29
CA GLU A 202 4.56 -5.80 20.04
C GLU A 202 3.42 -4.80 20.30
N ILE A 203 3.78 -3.54 20.58
CA ILE A 203 2.80 -2.46 20.79
C ILE A 203 2.08 -2.11 19.49
N TYR A 204 2.79 -2.08 18.36
CA TYR A 204 2.21 -1.83 17.05
C TYR A 204 1.25 -2.93 16.67
N GLU A 205 1.66 -4.20 16.80
CA GLU A 205 0.78 -5.35 16.57
C GLU A 205 -0.47 -5.29 17.45
N THR A 206 -0.33 -4.95 18.75
CA THR A 206 -1.50 -4.80 19.64
C THR A 206 -2.48 -3.73 19.15
N ILE A 207 -1.97 -2.58 18.67
CA ILE A 207 -2.82 -1.50 18.16
C ILE A 207 -3.45 -1.90 16.82
N ILE A 208 -2.67 -2.50 15.92
CA ILE A 208 -3.12 -3.01 14.61
C ILE A 208 -4.25 -4.02 14.82
N ASP A 209 -4.06 -5.02 15.67
CA ASP A 209 -5.06 -6.03 15.98
C ASP A 209 -6.32 -5.41 16.57
N TRP A 210 -6.18 -4.47 17.51
CA TRP A 210 -7.31 -3.78 18.12
C TRP A 210 -8.11 -2.97 17.07
N VAL A 211 -7.43 -2.22 16.21
CA VAL A 211 -8.07 -1.43 15.15
C VAL A 211 -8.72 -2.36 14.12
N MET A 212 -8.00 -3.34 13.60
CA MET A 212 -8.50 -4.23 12.56
C MET A 212 -9.71 -5.05 13.05
N ASN A 213 -9.68 -5.57 14.28
CA ASN A 213 -10.81 -6.31 14.86
C ASN A 213 -12.05 -5.44 15.14
N SER A 214 -11.94 -4.11 15.05
CA SER A 214 -13.09 -3.20 15.18
C SER A 214 -13.82 -2.93 13.85
N PHE A 215 -13.28 -3.37 12.71
CA PHE A 215 -13.89 -3.08 11.41
C PHE A 215 -15.19 -3.84 11.21
N GLU A 216 -16.25 -3.11 10.86
CA GLU A 216 -17.53 -3.65 10.41
C GLU A 216 -17.83 -3.11 9.00
N ILE A 217 -18.09 -4.01 8.06
CA ILE A 217 -18.41 -3.64 6.67
C ILE A 217 -19.75 -4.27 6.30
N GLN A 218 -20.70 -3.42 5.93
CA GLN A 218 -21.99 -3.82 5.40
C GLN A 218 -22.06 -3.37 3.95
N LEU A 219 -21.96 -4.32 3.02
CA LEU A 219 -22.02 -4.04 1.58
C LEU A 219 -23.42 -3.55 1.18
N SER A 220 -23.49 -2.64 0.22
CA SER A 220 -24.76 -2.25 -0.42
C SER A 220 -25.44 -3.46 -1.07
N SER A 221 -26.74 -3.34 -1.38
CA SER A 221 -27.49 -4.37 -2.11
C SER A 221 -26.76 -4.80 -3.39
N ASP A 222 -26.28 -3.82 -4.15
CA ASP A 222 -25.66 -4.04 -5.44
C ASP A 222 -24.34 -4.79 -5.28
N ALA A 223 -23.50 -4.38 -4.32
CA ALA A 223 -22.25 -5.06 -4.02
C ALA A 223 -22.47 -6.49 -3.48
N GLN A 224 -23.55 -6.72 -2.73
CA GLN A 224 -23.93 -8.08 -2.31
C GLN A 224 -24.33 -8.94 -3.50
N SER A 225 -25.11 -8.40 -4.44
CA SER A 225 -25.48 -9.10 -5.68
C SER A 225 -24.26 -9.43 -6.55
N GLN A 226 -23.33 -8.48 -6.69
CA GLN A 226 -22.04 -8.70 -7.38
C GLN A 226 -21.24 -9.84 -6.74
N GLN A 227 -21.06 -9.79 -5.41
CA GLN A 227 -20.37 -10.84 -4.66
C GLN A 227 -21.07 -12.20 -4.80
N GLN A 228 -22.40 -12.24 -4.73
CA GLN A 228 -23.17 -13.47 -4.86
C GLN A 228 -23.07 -14.05 -6.26
N TYR A 229 -23.15 -13.22 -7.31
CA TYR A 229 -22.99 -13.65 -8.69
C TYR A 229 -21.64 -14.37 -8.91
N ILE A 230 -20.55 -13.78 -8.43
CA ILE A 230 -19.22 -14.40 -8.54
C ILE A 230 -19.14 -15.72 -7.77
N ARG A 231 -19.67 -15.77 -6.54
CA ARG A 231 -19.71 -17.01 -5.75
C ARG A 231 -20.54 -18.12 -6.40
N GLN A 232 -21.62 -17.78 -7.10
CA GLN A 232 -22.45 -18.75 -7.82
C GLN A 232 -21.77 -19.23 -9.11
N LYS A 233 -21.12 -18.32 -9.85
CA LYS A 233 -20.42 -18.65 -11.09
C LYS A 233 -19.14 -19.44 -10.84
N PHE A 234 -18.44 -19.17 -9.75
CA PHE A 234 -17.15 -19.77 -9.40
C PHE A 234 -17.12 -20.34 -7.96
N PRO A 235 -17.97 -21.35 -7.64
CA PRO A 235 -18.19 -21.80 -6.26
C PRO A 235 -16.99 -22.47 -5.60
N ASN A 236 -16.03 -22.96 -6.41
CA ASN A 236 -14.84 -23.66 -5.92
C ASN A 236 -13.58 -22.78 -5.96
N GLU A 237 -13.69 -21.52 -6.40
CA GLU A 237 -12.57 -20.60 -6.38
C GLU A 237 -12.44 -19.92 -5.02
N GLY A 238 -11.21 -19.76 -4.57
CA GLY A 238 -10.87 -19.09 -3.32
C GLY A 238 -9.54 -18.38 -3.44
N LEU A 239 -9.30 -17.45 -2.53
CA LEU A 239 -8.01 -16.77 -2.43
C LEU A 239 -6.93 -17.75 -1.97
N SER A 240 -5.75 -17.61 -2.57
CA SER A 240 -4.53 -18.29 -2.19
C SER A 240 -4.24 -18.03 -0.73
N LYS A 241 -4.08 -19.10 0.06
CA LYS A 241 -3.83 -18.99 1.50
C LYS A 241 -2.43 -18.46 1.80
N THR A 242 -1.49 -18.74 0.91
CA THR A 242 -0.12 -18.25 0.94
C THR A 242 0.28 -17.84 -0.48
N LEU A 243 1.12 -16.82 -0.59
CA LEU A 243 1.82 -16.43 -1.81
C LEU A 243 3.27 -16.11 -1.43
N PRO A 244 4.25 -16.38 -2.31
CA PRO A 244 5.62 -15.97 -2.06
C PRO A 244 5.74 -14.44 -2.04
N PRO A 245 6.84 -13.90 -1.49
CA PRO A 245 7.23 -12.52 -1.70
C PRO A 245 7.06 -12.09 -3.15
N TYR A 246 6.66 -10.83 -3.34
CA TYR A 246 6.40 -10.33 -4.69
C TYR A 246 7.71 -9.85 -5.32
N GLU A 247 8.22 -10.67 -6.23
CA GLU A 247 9.33 -10.34 -7.12
C GLU A 247 8.79 -9.92 -8.49
N PHE A 248 9.43 -8.93 -9.10
CA PHE A 248 9.04 -8.41 -10.40
C PHE A 248 10.27 -8.06 -11.23
N GLU A 249 10.10 -8.09 -12.55
CA GLU A 249 11.14 -7.67 -13.48
C GLU A 249 11.37 -6.16 -13.34
N GLU A 250 12.63 -5.77 -13.15
CA GLU A 250 13.06 -4.39 -13.14
C GLU A 250 14.21 -4.19 -14.13
N PHE A 251 14.26 -3.01 -14.74
CA PHE A 251 15.40 -2.57 -15.52
C PHE A 251 16.06 -1.42 -14.77
N GLU A 252 17.20 -1.72 -14.15
CA GLU A 252 18.01 -0.74 -13.44
C GLU A 252 18.61 0.26 -14.42
N LEU A 253 18.59 1.54 -14.03
CA LEU A 253 19.25 2.59 -14.79
C LEU A 253 20.62 2.81 -14.17
N ASP A 254 21.66 2.68 -14.99
CA ASP A 254 23.00 3.09 -14.61
C ASP A 254 22.98 4.59 -14.31
N ASN A 255 23.68 4.99 -13.24
CA ASN A 255 23.87 6.40 -12.96
C ASN A 255 24.84 7.04 -13.97
N GLU A 256 24.93 8.37 -13.97
CA GLU A 256 25.76 9.10 -14.93
C GLU A 256 27.23 8.65 -14.93
N TYR A 257 27.80 8.39 -13.75
CA TYR A 257 29.19 7.94 -13.63
C TYR A 257 29.38 6.52 -14.14
N GLU A 258 28.44 5.62 -13.84
CA GLU A 258 28.45 4.24 -14.35
C GLU A 258 28.35 4.22 -15.87
N LEU A 259 27.42 4.98 -16.45
CA LEU A 259 27.27 5.09 -17.91
C LEU A 259 28.54 5.62 -18.57
N ILE A 260 29.07 6.73 -18.07
CA ILE A 260 30.29 7.34 -18.61
C ILE A 260 31.47 6.38 -18.47
N GLY A 261 31.59 5.69 -17.33
CA GLY A 261 32.61 4.69 -17.07
C GLY A 261 32.52 3.51 -18.04
N ASN A 262 31.32 2.95 -18.23
CA ASN A 262 31.06 1.85 -19.14
C ASN A 262 31.35 2.22 -20.60
N ILE A 263 30.89 3.38 -21.06
CA ILE A 263 31.17 3.90 -22.40
C ILE A 263 32.67 4.10 -22.58
N SER A 264 33.34 4.76 -21.64
CA SER A 264 34.77 5.01 -21.75
C SER A 264 35.56 3.70 -21.80
N ALA A 265 35.22 2.72 -20.94
CA ALA A 265 35.87 1.42 -20.91
C ALA A 265 35.67 0.62 -22.21
N GLN A 266 34.47 0.63 -22.80
CA GLN A 266 34.18 -0.02 -24.09
C GLN A 266 35.02 0.55 -25.24
N HIS A 267 35.49 1.78 -25.11
CA HIS A 267 36.31 2.48 -26.09
C HIS A 267 37.74 2.76 -25.60
N ASN A 268 38.27 1.94 -24.67
CA ASN A 268 39.62 2.04 -24.14
C ASN A 268 40.02 3.42 -23.58
N PHE A 269 39.05 4.23 -23.17
CA PHE A 269 39.22 5.60 -22.68
C PHE A 269 39.82 6.57 -23.72
N GLU A 270 39.73 6.24 -25.02
CA GLU A 270 40.32 7.04 -26.10
C GLU A 270 39.35 8.04 -26.74
N LEU A 271 38.07 8.03 -26.35
CA LEU A 271 37.07 8.92 -26.94
C LEU A 271 37.24 10.37 -26.49
N PRO A 272 37.11 11.35 -27.41
CA PRO A 272 36.94 12.75 -27.06
C PRO A 272 35.71 12.97 -26.18
N HIS A 273 35.74 13.98 -25.31
CA HIS A 273 34.65 14.29 -24.38
C HIS A 273 33.28 14.43 -25.06
N GLU A 274 33.22 15.14 -26.20
CA GLU A 274 31.96 15.33 -26.94
C GLU A 274 31.37 14.01 -27.47
N GLU A 275 32.23 13.05 -27.82
CA GLU A 275 31.81 11.75 -28.28
C GLU A 275 31.27 10.89 -27.13
N VAL A 276 31.94 10.91 -25.98
CA VAL A 276 31.44 10.27 -24.74
C VAL A 276 30.07 10.83 -24.35
N LYS A 277 29.91 12.15 -24.39
CA LYS A 277 28.63 12.81 -24.10
C LYS A 277 27.52 12.41 -25.06
N ARG A 278 27.83 12.30 -26.36
CA ARG A 278 26.87 11.84 -27.38
C ARG A 278 26.41 10.41 -27.11
N LEU A 279 27.35 9.50 -26.88
CA LEU A 279 27.05 8.10 -26.58
C LEU A 279 26.28 7.96 -25.26
N TRP A 280 26.61 8.78 -24.26
CA TRP A 280 25.89 8.82 -22.99
C TRP A 280 24.42 9.19 -23.17
N GLU A 281 24.09 10.23 -23.95
CA GLU A 281 22.68 10.57 -24.20
C GLU A 281 21.93 9.49 -24.99
N ILE A 282 22.61 8.80 -25.94
CA ILE A 282 22.03 7.65 -26.67
C ILE A 282 21.72 6.51 -25.69
N GLU A 283 22.68 6.13 -24.86
CA GLU A 283 22.55 5.00 -23.94
C GLU A 283 21.50 5.30 -22.86
N LYS A 284 21.52 6.50 -22.29
CA LYS A 284 20.50 6.98 -21.35
C LYS A 284 19.09 6.92 -21.95
N LYS A 285 18.93 7.27 -23.24
CA LYS A 285 17.64 7.15 -23.94
C LYS A 285 17.24 5.69 -24.13
N ARG A 286 18.18 4.82 -24.48
CA ARG A 286 17.99 3.36 -24.63
C ARG A 286 17.56 2.72 -23.31
N GLN A 287 18.26 2.99 -22.22
CA GLN A 287 17.94 2.49 -20.88
C GLN A 287 16.55 2.93 -20.42
N ARG A 288 16.19 4.21 -20.62
CA ARG A 288 14.84 4.71 -20.34
C ARG A 288 13.75 4.02 -21.17
N GLN A 289 14.05 3.67 -22.42
CA GLN A 289 13.13 2.94 -23.27
C GLN A 289 12.94 1.50 -22.76
N MET A 290 14.02 0.80 -22.44
CA MET A 290 13.98 -0.54 -21.85
C MET A 290 13.21 -0.56 -20.53
N GLN A 291 13.46 0.40 -19.65
CA GLN A 291 12.72 0.53 -18.39
C GLN A 291 11.22 0.70 -18.62
N LYS A 292 10.80 1.52 -19.59
CA LYS A 292 9.39 1.68 -19.94
C LYS A 292 8.78 0.39 -20.48
N GLU A 293 9.50 -0.34 -21.33
CA GLU A 293 9.05 -1.60 -21.90
C GLU A 293 8.92 -2.70 -20.83
N THR A 294 9.93 -2.86 -19.98
CA THR A 294 9.90 -3.79 -18.83
C THR A 294 8.73 -3.46 -17.91
N ARG A 295 8.56 -2.18 -17.55
CA ARG A 295 7.43 -1.75 -16.73
C ARG A 295 6.09 -2.05 -17.40
N ALA A 296 5.94 -1.80 -18.70
CA ALA A 296 4.72 -2.10 -19.43
C ALA A 296 4.38 -3.60 -19.39
N ARG A 297 5.38 -4.47 -19.59
CA ARG A 297 5.20 -5.94 -19.51
C ARG A 297 4.72 -6.38 -18.12
N VAL A 298 5.34 -5.89 -17.05
CA VAL A 298 4.94 -6.25 -15.68
C VAL A 298 3.49 -5.82 -15.41
N VAL A 299 3.12 -4.60 -15.79
CA VAL A 299 1.75 -4.09 -15.62
C VAL A 299 0.73 -4.89 -16.41
N GLU A 300 1.05 -5.26 -17.65
CA GLU A 300 0.19 -6.10 -18.48
C GLU A 300 0.01 -7.50 -17.86
N SER A 301 1.04 -8.04 -17.21
CA SER A 301 0.96 -9.33 -16.50
C SER A 301 -0.02 -9.29 -15.31
N HIS A 302 -0.24 -8.13 -14.69
CA HIS A 302 -1.28 -7.98 -13.66
C HIS A 302 -2.69 -8.02 -14.24
N LEU A 303 -2.84 -7.86 -15.55
CA LEU A 303 -4.12 -7.90 -16.24
C LEU A 303 -4.36 -9.24 -16.93
N ARG A 304 -3.58 -10.28 -16.59
CA ARG A 304 -3.69 -11.63 -17.18
C ARG A 304 -5.07 -12.29 -17.06
N PHE A 305 -5.94 -11.78 -16.18
CA PHE A 305 -7.32 -12.26 -16.01
C PHE A 305 -8.37 -11.18 -16.33
N LYS A 306 -8.05 -10.16 -17.14
CA LYS A 306 -8.98 -9.05 -17.43
C LYS A 306 -10.34 -9.46 -17.97
N SER A 307 -10.44 -10.65 -18.57
CA SER A 307 -11.66 -11.16 -19.19
C SER A 307 -11.64 -12.69 -19.25
N VAL A 308 -12.49 -13.35 -18.47
CA VAL A 308 -12.94 -14.71 -18.79
C VAL A 308 -14.47 -14.69 -18.86
N GLU A 309 -14.94 -14.77 -20.12
CA GLU A 309 -16.31 -15.09 -20.56
C GLU A 309 -17.39 -14.01 -20.46
N SER A 310 -17.35 -13.07 -21.41
CA SER A 310 -18.55 -12.54 -22.06
C SER A 310 -18.87 -13.37 -23.30
N GLY A 311 -19.30 -14.62 -23.11
CA GLY A 311 -20.10 -15.33 -24.11
C GLY A 311 -21.58 -15.02 -23.85
N PRO A 312 -22.38 -14.62 -24.86
CA PRO A 312 -23.81 -14.39 -24.65
C PRO A 312 -24.51 -15.72 -24.32
N PRO A 313 -25.56 -15.73 -23.49
CA PRO A 313 -26.41 -16.90 -23.34
C PRO A 313 -27.15 -17.14 -24.66
N GLY A 314 -26.84 -18.27 -25.30
CA GLY A 314 -27.69 -18.87 -26.34
C GLY A 314 -28.78 -19.74 -25.71
#